data_AF-A0A6N8R7C0-F1
#
_entry.id   AF-A0A6N8R7C0-F1
#
_cell.length_a   1.000
_cell.length_b   1.000
_cell.length_c   1.000
_cell.angle_alpha   90.00
_cell.angle_beta   90.00
_cell.angle_gamma   90.00
#
_symmetry.space_group_name_H-M   'P 1'
#
loop_
_entity.id
_entity.type
_entity.pdbx_description
1 polymer ?
#
loop_
_entity_poly.entity_id
_entity_poly.type
_entity_poly.pdbx_seq_one_letter_code
_entity_poly.pdbx_strand_id
1 'polypeptide(L)'
;MSVIIVGGGMAGATLALAISRLSHGALPVHLIEATAPESHAHPGFDGRAIALAAGTCQQLARIGVWQSLADCATAITTVHVSDRGHAGFVTLAAEDYQLAALGQVVELHNVGQRLFALLRKAPGVTLHCPDRVANVARTQSHVEVTLESGETLTGRVLVAADGTHSALATACGVDWQQEPYEQLAVIANVA
;
A
#
# COMPACT_ATOMS: atom_id res chain seq x y z
N MET A 1 -11.34 15.49 -14.38
CA MET A 1 -11.25 14.03 -14.60
C MET A 1 -10.72 13.43 -13.32
N SER A 2 -11.31 12.39 -12.76
CA SER A 2 -10.88 11.81 -11.48
C SER A 2 -10.32 10.39 -11.65
N VAL A 3 -9.46 10.01 -10.71
CA VAL A 3 -8.99 8.64 -10.52
C VAL A 3 -9.73 8.05 -9.32
N ILE A 4 -10.28 6.86 -9.46
CA ILE A 4 -10.91 6.12 -8.37
C ILE A 4 -9.96 4.98 -8.00
N ILE A 5 -9.61 4.89 -6.72
CA ILE A 5 -8.73 3.86 -6.16
C ILE A 5 -9.55 3.09 -5.12
N VAL A 6 -9.62 1.78 -5.28
CA VAL A 6 -10.36 0.89 -4.38
C VAL A 6 -9.36 0.06 -3.59
N GLY A 7 -9.35 0.24 -2.27
CA GLY A 7 -8.36 -0.33 -1.35
C GLY A 7 -7.38 0.73 -0.85
N GLY A 8 -7.41 1.01 0.45
CA GLY A 8 -6.56 1.94 1.19
C GLY A 8 -5.36 1.29 1.87
N GLY A 9 -5.01 0.05 1.53
CA GLY A 9 -3.73 -0.55 1.96
C GLY A 9 -2.51 0.22 1.44
N MET A 10 -1.30 -0.26 1.78
CA MET A 10 -0.03 0.40 1.40
C MET A 10 0.01 0.89 -0.06
N ALA A 11 -0.38 0.05 -1.02
CA ALA A 11 -0.34 0.39 -2.43
C ALA A 11 -1.32 1.51 -2.81
N GLY A 12 -2.60 1.39 -2.43
CA GLY A 12 -3.61 2.39 -2.78
C GLY A 12 -3.42 3.73 -2.06
N ALA A 13 -3.05 3.70 -0.77
CA ALA A 13 -2.75 4.89 -0.01
C ALA A 13 -1.54 5.66 -0.57
N THR A 14 -0.45 4.95 -0.87
CA THR A 14 0.75 5.61 -1.44
C THR A 14 0.51 6.10 -2.86
N LEU A 15 -0.30 5.41 -3.67
CA LEU A 15 -0.70 5.88 -5.00
C LEU A 15 -1.52 7.18 -4.92
N ALA A 16 -2.52 7.24 -4.04
CA ALA A 16 -3.34 8.44 -3.87
C ALA A 16 -2.48 9.65 -3.43
N LEU A 17 -1.57 9.44 -2.49
CA LEU A 17 -0.62 10.47 -2.04
C LEU A 17 0.34 10.90 -3.16
N ALA A 18 0.85 9.95 -3.95
CA ALA A 18 1.71 10.24 -5.08
C ALA A 18 0.98 11.10 -6.13
N ILE A 19 -0.25 10.74 -6.50
CA ILE A 19 -1.06 11.51 -7.46
C ILE A 19 -1.32 12.91 -6.93
N SER A 20 -1.75 13.03 -5.66
CA SER A 20 -1.97 14.32 -5.01
C SER A 20 -0.71 15.20 -5.05
N ARG A 21 0.44 14.63 -4.68
CA ARG A 21 1.72 15.35 -4.63
C ARG A 21 2.19 15.78 -6.01
N LEU A 22 2.18 14.88 -7.00
CA LEU A 22 2.69 15.13 -8.35
C LEU A 22 1.78 16.04 -9.18
N SER A 23 0.46 16.00 -8.92
CA SER A 23 -0.51 16.90 -9.57
C SER A 23 -0.73 18.20 -8.82
N HIS A 24 -0.09 18.39 -7.65
CA HIS A 24 -0.38 19.49 -6.73
C HIS A 24 -1.87 19.61 -6.36
N GLY A 25 -2.57 18.46 -6.27
CA GLY A 25 -4.00 18.36 -6.00
C GLY A 25 -4.91 18.74 -7.18
N ALA A 26 -4.35 19.03 -8.36
CA ALA A 26 -5.13 19.38 -9.54
C ALA A 26 -5.88 18.19 -10.16
N LEU A 27 -5.43 16.96 -9.89
CA LEU A 27 -6.12 15.74 -10.32
C LEU A 27 -6.91 15.16 -9.13
N PRO A 28 -8.25 15.19 -9.17
CA PRO A 28 -9.08 14.60 -8.11
C PRO A 28 -8.89 13.08 -8.01
N VAL A 29 -8.79 12.60 -6.78
CA VAL A 29 -8.66 11.18 -6.43
C VAL A 29 -9.74 10.82 -5.42
N HIS A 30 -10.51 9.78 -5.70
CA HIS A 30 -11.37 9.13 -4.71
C HIS A 30 -10.69 7.86 -4.23
N LEU A 31 -10.36 7.77 -2.95
CA LEU A 31 -9.83 6.56 -2.33
C LEU A 31 -10.90 5.92 -1.47
N ILE A 32 -11.28 4.69 -1.79
CA ILE A 32 -12.33 3.93 -1.09
C ILE A 32 -11.66 2.85 -0.26
N GLU A 33 -11.91 2.83 1.04
CA GLU A 33 -11.42 1.79 1.94
C GLU A 33 -12.52 1.33 2.89
N ALA A 34 -12.69 0.02 2.96
CA ALA A 34 -13.73 -0.65 3.72
C ALA A 34 -13.52 -0.57 5.24
N THR A 35 -12.27 -0.51 5.68
CA THR A 35 -11.89 -0.61 7.09
C THR A 35 -11.10 0.61 7.50
N ALA A 36 -11.53 1.29 8.56
CA ALA A 36 -10.74 2.37 9.13
C ALA A 36 -9.36 1.86 9.60
N PRO A 37 -8.26 2.63 9.43
CA PRO A 37 -6.91 2.21 9.81
C PRO A 37 -6.76 2.08 11.34
N GLU A 38 -7.63 2.73 12.12
CA GLU A 38 -7.67 2.61 13.59
C GLU A 38 -8.35 1.31 14.05
N SER A 39 -9.02 0.60 13.15
CA SER A 39 -9.66 -0.68 13.47
C SER A 39 -8.60 -1.79 13.56
N HIS A 40 -8.67 -2.58 14.63
CA HIS A 40 -7.87 -3.80 14.78
C HIS A 40 -8.17 -4.85 13.69
N ALA A 41 -9.27 -4.69 12.96
CA ALA A 41 -9.67 -5.58 11.87
C ALA A 41 -9.10 -5.15 10.49
N HIS A 42 -8.25 -4.12 10.41
CA HIS A 42 -7.73 -3.67 9.13
C HIS A 42 -6.82 -4.74 8.47
N PRO A 43 -7.14 -5.25 7.28
CA PRO A 43 -6.47 -6.42 6.70
C PRO A 43 -5.02 -6.15 6.25
N GLY A 44 -4.68 -4.89 6.03
CA GLY A 44 -3.35 -4.46 5.57
C GLY A 44 -2.51 -3.67 6.59
N PHE A 45 -3.05 -3.37 7.77
CA PHE A 45 -2.40 -2.51 8.79
C PHE A 45 -2.52 -3.14 10.18
N ASP A 46 -1.98 -4.36 10.25
CA ASP A 46 -1.88 -5.16 11.47
C ASP A 46 -0.44 -5.11 12.03
N GLY A 47 -0.18 -5.93 13.05
CA GLY A 47 1.12 -6.00 13.70
C GLY A 47 2.25 -6.65 12.88
N ARG A 48 2.06 -6.95 11.58
CA ARG A 48 3.14 -7.44 10.73
C ARG A 48 4.15 -6.33 10.45
N ALA A 49 5.42 -6.70 10.35
CA ALA A 49 6.47 -5.83 9.86
C ALA A 49 6.84 -6.18 8.41
N ILE A 50 7.20 -5.16 7.63
CA ILE A 50 7.71 -5.33 6.26
C ILE A 50 9.06 -4.65 6.10
N ALA A 51 9.89 -5.20 5.22
CA ALA A 51 11.15 -4.58 4.80
C ALA A 51 10.94 -3.74 3.54
N LEU A 52 11.19 -2.43 3.64
CA LEU A 52 11.25 -1.50 2.52
C LEU A 52 12.70 -1.40 2.04
N ALA A 53 12.96 -1.68 0.77
CA ALA A 53 14.28 -1.46 0.18
C ALA A 53 14.67 0.04 0.21
N ALA A 54 15.97 0.34 0.21
CA ALA A 54 16.47 1.72 0.17
C ALA A 54 15.85 2.53 -0.98
N GLY A 55 15.71 1.93 -2.17
CA GLY A 55 15.06 2.54 -3.32
C GLY A 55 13.59 2.90 -3.06
N THR A 56 12.84 2.03 -2.37
CA THR A 56 11.45 2.31 -1.97
C THR A 56 11.39 3.50 -1.02
N CYS A 57 12.28 3.55 -0.02
CA CYS A 57 12.36 4.69 0.91
C CYS A 57 12.64 6.00 0.17
N GLN A 58 13.53 5.98 -0.84
CA GLN A 58 13.80 7.14 -1.69
C GLN A 58 12.58 7.59 -2.49
N GLN A 59 11.82 6.67 -3.09
CA GLN A 59 10.58 7.03 -3.81
C GLN A 59 9.53 7.62 -2.86
N LEU A 60 9.33 7.01 -1.68
CA LEU A 60 8.44 7.54 -0.65
C LEU A 60 8.88 8.93 -0.18
N ALA A 61 10.18 9.21 -0.11
CA ALA A 61 10.69 10.53 0.27
C ALA A 61 10.40 11.59 -0.79
N ARG A 62 10.48 11.24 -2.08
CA ARG A 62 10.15 12.15 -3.19
C ARG A 62 8.70 12.60 -3.17
N ILE A 63 7.79 11.73 -2.73
CA ILE A 63 6.37 12.05 -2.58
C ILE A 63 6.00 12.59 -1.19
N GLY A 64 6.98 12.79 -0.30
CA GLY A 64 6.77 13.36 1.04
C GLY A 64 6.20 12.40 2.09
N VAL A 65 6.15 11.10 1.78
CA VAL A 65 5.61 10.07 2.68
C VAL A 65 6.68 9.61 3.68
N TRP A 66 7.92 9.39 3.23
CA TRP A 66 8.99 8.80 4.05
C TRP A 66 9.26 9.58 5.35
N GLN A 67 9.18 10.91 5.29
CA GLN A 67 9.41 11.80 6.43
C GLN A 67 8.43 11.54 7.58
N SER A 68 7.23 11.03 7.26
CA SER A 68 6.24 10.66 8.27
C SER A 68 6.44 9.26 8.82
N LEU A 69 7.30 8.43 8.23
CA LEU A 69 7.53 7.02 8.61
C LEU A 69 8.91 6.78 9.23
N ALA A 70 9.87 7.67 8.98
CA ALA A 70 11.27 7.46 9.32
C ALA A 70 11.55 7.29 10.82
N ASP A 71 10.72 7.88 11.69
CA ASP A 71 10.83 7.81 13.15
C ASP A 71 10.37 6.47 13.73
N CYS A 72 9.53 5.73 13.01
CA CYS A 72 9.09 4.38 13.38
C CYS A 72 9.74 3.28 12.53
N ALA A 73 10.80 3.61 11.81
CA ALA A 73 11.53 2.69 10.93
C ALA A 73 12.85 2.23 11.56
N THR A 74 13.19 0.97 11.35
CA THR A 74 14.45 0.38 11.81
C THR A 74 15.37 0.09 10.63
N ALA A 75 16.58 0.64 10.66
CA ALA A 75 17.53 0.49 9.56
C ALA A 75 18.03 -0.94 9.38
N ILE A 76 18.05 -1.41 8.13
CA ILE A 76 18.70 -2.66 7.72
C ILE A 76 20.11 -2.31 7.27
N THR A 77 21.09 -2.37 8.18
CA THR A 77 22.51 -2.10 7.85
C THR A 77 23.21 -3.31 7.25
N THR A 78 22.71 -4.51 7.52
CA THR A 78 23.31 -5.78 7.11
C THR A 78 22.23 -6.79 6.77
N VAL A 79 22.41 -7.53 5.68
CA VAL A 79 21.60 -8.70 5.32
C VAL A 79 22.53 -9.90 5.25
N HIS A 80 22.22 -10.93 6.05
CA HIS A 80 22.93 -12.21 6.01
C HIS A 80 22.03 -13.27 5.38
N VAL A 81 22.54 -13.92 4.35
CA VAL A 81 21.84 -15.01 3.63
C VAL A 81 22.65 -16.28 3.80
N SER A 82 22.04 -17.29 4.39
CA SER A 82 22.60 -18.62 4.61
C SER A 82 21.54 -19.68 4.35
N ASP A 83 21.96 -20.88 3.98
CA ASP A 83 21.06 -22.02 3.86
C ASP A 83 21.48 -23.16 4.80
N ARG A 84 20.50 -23.76 5.47
CA ARG A 84 20.74 -24.77 6.49
C ARG A 84 21.30 -26.04 5.84
N GLY A 85 22.49 -26.43 6.29
CA GLY A 85 23.19 -27.60 5.74
C GLY A 85 24.17 -27.27 4.62
N HIS A 86 24.29 -26.00 4.22
CA HIS A 86 25.23 -25.53 3.23
C HIS A 86 26.28 -24.60 3.86
N ALA A 87 27.53 -24.68 3.39
CA ALA A 87 28.63 -23.83 3.89
C ALA A 87 28.67 -22.43 3.25
N GLY A 88 27.95 -22.24 2.14
CA GLY A 88 27.88 -20.96 1.45
C GLY A 88 27.00 -19.96 2.19
N PHE A 89 27.50 -18.75 2.35
CA PHE A 89 26.73 -17.61 2.85
C PHE A 89 27.14 -16.34 2.12
N VAL A 90 26.23 -15.37 2.10
CA VAL A 90 26.47 -14.03 1.58
C VAL A 90 26.10 -13.04 2.67
N THR A 91 26.98 -12.08 2.91
CA THR A 91 26.69 -10.92 3.76
C THR A 91 26.74 -9.68 2.90
N LEU A 92 25.68 -8.88 2.96
CA LEU A 92 25.59 -7.58 2.31
C LEU A 92 25.66 -6.53 3.42
N ALA A 93 26.66 -5.64 3.38
CA ALA A 93 26.71 -4.48 4.27
C ALA A 93 26.33 -3.21 3.51
N ALA A 94 25.59 -2.30 4.15
CA ALA A 94 25.17 -1.04 3.52
C ALA A 94 26.37 -0.20 3.05
N GLU A 95 27.49 -0.26 3.78
CA GLU A 95 28.72 0.45 3.46
C GLU A 95 29.37 0.00 2.15
N ASP A 96 29.24 -1.28 1.78
CA ASP A 96 29.75 -1.83 0.50
C ASP A 96 29.10 -1.12 -0.70
N TYR A 97 27.89 -0.60 -0.51
CA TYR A 97 27.09 0.10 -1.52
C TYR A 97 27.06 1.62 -1.31
N GLN A 98 27.84 2.15 -0.36
CA GLN A 98 27.83 3.57 0.01
C GLN A 98 26.45 4.07 0.43
N LEU A 99 25.66 3.20 1.08
CA LEU A 99 24.34 3.52 1.60
C LEU A 99 24.39 3.63 3.12
N ALA A 100 23.54 4.49 3.68
CA ALA A 100 23.34 4.52 5.13
C ALA A 100 22.63 3.25 5.65
N ALA A 101 21.76 2.67 4.81
CA ALA A 101 21.06 1.41 5.07
C ALA A 101 20.66 0.75 3.74
N LEU A 102 20.61 -0.58 3.70
CA LEU A 102 20.11 -1.38 2.57
C LEU A 102 18.58 -1.25 2.43
N GLY A 103 17.91 -0.92 3.53
CA GLY A 103 16.48 -0.77 3.62
C GLY A 103 16.05 -0.43 5.03
N GLN A 104 14.75 -0.50 5.27
CA GLN A 104 14.12 -0.09 6.51
C GLN A 104 12.98 -1.05 6.85
N VAL A 105 12.89 -1.51 8.09
CA VAL A 105 11.77 -2.31 8.57
C VAL A 105 10.75 -1.38 9.21
N VAL A 106 9.47 -1.55 8.87
CA VAL A 106 8.35 -0.79 9.44
C VAL A 106 7.21 -1.72 9.85
N GLU A 107 6.53 -1.40 10.94
CA GLU A 107 5.30 -2.08 11.37
C GLU A 107 4.08 -1.51 10.64
N LEU A 108 3.30 -2.37 9.99
CA LEU A 108 2.20 -1.96 9.12
C LEU A 108 1.12 -1.18 9.86
N HIS A 109 0.79 -1.55 11.11
CA HIS A 109 -0.18 -0.83 11.92
C HIS A 109 0.17 0.67 12.06
N ASN A 110 1.40 0.97 12.46
CA ASN A 110 1.89 2.35 12.61
C ASN A 110 1.92 3.10 11.28
N VAL A 111 2.35 2.42 10.20
CA VAL A 111 2.39 3.01 8.86
C VAL A 111 0.98 3.36 8.37
N GLY A 112 0.00 2.49 8.60
CA GLY A 112 -1.39 2.71 8.21
C GLY A 112 -1.98 3.99 8.79
N GLN A 113 -1.83 4.18 10.10
CA GLN A 113 -2.29 5.39 10.79
C GLN A 113 -1.66 6.66 10.18
N ARG A 114 -0.34 6.62 9.91
CA ARG A 114 0.41 7.76 9.35
C ARG A 114 0.00 8.04 7.90
N LEU A 115 -0.17 7.02 7.08
CA LEU A 115 -0.66 7.17 5.70
C LEU A 115 -2.06 7.79 5.66
N PHE A 116 -2.97 7.35 6.52
CA PHE A 116 -4.32 7.92 6.57
C PHE A 116 -4.35 9.35 7.12
N ALA A 117 -3.48 9.68 8.08
CA ALA A 117 -3.30 11.05 8.53
C ALA A 117 -2.81 11.96 7.40
N LEU A 118 -1.95 11.46 6.51
CA LEU A 118 -1.52 12.17 5.30
C LEU A 118 -2.67 12.29 4.29
N LEU A 119 -3.40 11.20 4.02
CA LEU A 119 -4.51 11.17 3.06
C LEU A 119 -5.60 12.19 3.42
N ARG A 120 -5.97 12.29 4.70
CA ARG A 120 -6.96 13.26 5.20
C ARG A 120 -6.57 14.72 4.95
N LYS A 121 -5.27 15.00 4.74
CA LYS A 121 -4.71 16.35 4.50
C LYS A 121 -4.28 16.54 3.05
N ALA A 122 -4.35 15.51 2.23
CA ALA A 122 -3.80 15.53 0.88
C ALA A 122 -4.73 16.31 -0.06
N PRO A 123 -4.24 17.36 -0.74
CA PRO A 123 -5.07 18.15 -1.64
C PRO A 123 -5.55 17.29 -2.82
N GLY A 124 -6.82 17.44 -3.19
CA GLY A 124 -7.42 16.69 -4.29
C GLY A 124 -7.74 15.23 -3.98
N VAL A 125 -7.51 14.75 -2.74
CA VAL A 125 -7.91 13.40 -2.31
C VAL A 125 -9.18 13.48 -1.48
N THR A 126 -10.20 12.73 -1.89
CA THR A 126 -11.41 12.46 -1.10
C THR A 126 -11.33 11.03 -0.59
N LEU A 127 -11.27 10.86 0.73
CA LEU A 127 -11.22 9.56 1.38
C LEU A 127 -12.64 9.11 1.75
N HIS A 128 -13.07 8.00 1.16
CA HIS A 128 -14.32 7.30 1.46
C HIS A 128 -14.02 6.12 2.36
N CYS A 129 -14.03 6.36 3.68
CA CYS A 129 -13.68 5.34 4.67
C CYS A 129 -14.41 5.56 6.00
N PRO A 130 -15.10 4.56 6.56
CA PRO A 130 -15.29 3.22 5.98
C PRO A 130 -16.34 3.23 4.86
N ASP A 131 -16.01 2.70 3.68
CA ASP A 131 -16.98 2.43 2.61
C ASP A 131 -16.47 1.33 1.67
N ARG A 132 -17.40 0.65 0.98
CA ARG A 132 -17.13 -0.47 0.07
C ARG A 132 -17.73 -0.20 -1.29
N VAL A 133 -17.12 -0.81 -2.31
CA VAL A 133 -17.70 -0.81 -3.66
C VAL A 133 -18.78 -1.88 -3.74
N ALA A 134 -20.00 -1.45 -4.02
CA ALA A 134 -21.14 -2.33 -4.24
C ALA A 134 -21.24 -2.77 -5.71
N ASN A 135 -20.97 -1.87 -6.65
CA ASN A 135 -21.06 -2.15 -8.08
C ASN A 135 -20.09 -1.28 -8.90
N VAL A 136 -19.69 -1.80 -10.06
CA VAL A 136 -18.88 -1.07 -11.05
C VAL A 136 -19.47 -1.23 -12.43
N ALA A 137 -19.77 -0.12 -13.09
CA ALA A 137 -20.16 -0.06 -14.49
C ALA A 137 -19.07 0.62 -15.31
N ARG A 138 -18.68 0.00 -16.44
CA ARG A 138 -17.63 0.53 -17.32
C ARG A 138 -18.24 0.92 -18.65
N THR A 139 -17.91 2.12 -19.11
CA THR A 139 -18.21 2.58 -20.47
C THR A 139 -16.90 2.79 -21.25
N GLN A 140 -16.99 3.17 -22.52
CA GLN A 140 -15.80 3.51 -23.30
C GLN A 140 -15.10 4.79 -22.81
N SER A 141 -15.80 5.69 -22.12
CA SER A 141 -15.29 7.03 -21.78
C SER A 141 -15.02 7.25 -20.29
N HIS A 142 -15.65 6.44 -19.43
CA HIS A 142 -15.56 6.57 -17.98
C HIS A 142 -15.96 5.27 -17.27
N VAL A 143 -15.77 5.27 -15.95
CA VAL A 143 -16.19 4.22 -15.02
C VAL A 143 -17.08 4.85 -13.96
N GLU A 144 -18.16 4.17 -13.62
CA GLU A 144 -19.05 4.51 -12.53
C GLU A 144 -18.91 3.47 -11.43
N VAL A 145 -18.71 3.92 -10.21
CA VAL A 145 -18.53 3.10 -9.02
C VAL A 145 -19.61 3.48 -8.02
N THR A 146 -20.50 2.54 -7.71
CA THR A 146 -21.51 2.72 -6.68
C THR A 146 -20.99 2.16 -5.37
N LEU A 147 -21.03 2.97 -4.32
CA LEU A 147 -20.62 2.60 -2.98
C LEU A 147 -21.79 1.96 -2.21
N GLU A 148 -21.49 1.20 -1.16
CA GLU A 148 -22.51 0.63 -0.27
C GLU A 148 -23.31 1.70 0.48
N SER A 149 -22.71 2.88 0.69
CA SER A 149 -23.41 4.07 1.20
C SER A 149 -24.49 4.61 0.25
N GLY A 150 -24.51 4.17 -1.01
CA GLY A 150 -25.40 4.64 -2.07
C GLY A 150 -24.84 5.80 -2.90
N GLU A 151 -23.68 6.35 -2.54
CA GLU A 151 -22.99 7.35 -3.36
C GLU A 151 -22.51 6.72 -4.67
N THR A 152 -22.60 7.46 -5.78
CA THR A 152 -22.06 7.04 -7.08
C THR A 152 -20.96 8.00 -7.52
N LEU A 153 -19.79 7.43 -7.77
CA LEU A 153 -18.60 8.14 -8.20
C LEU A 153 -18.35 7.87 -9.68
N THR A 154 -18.04 8.93 -10.42
CA THR A 154 -17.64 8.81 -11.83
C THR A 154 -16.17 9.19 -11.98
N GLY A 155 -15.39 8.33 -12.63
CA GLY A 155 -13.97 8.52 -12.90
C GLY A 155 -13.58 8.13 -14.31
N ARG A 156 -12.34 8.45 -14.72
CA ARG A 156 -11.80 7.96 -16.01
C ARG A 156 -10.90 6.74 -15.85
N VAL A 157 -10.35 6.56 -14.66
CA VAL A 157 -9.46 5.47 -14.32
C VAL A 157 -9.95 4.87 -13.01
N LEU A 158 -10.09 3.55 -12.99
CA LEU A 158 -10.32 2.75 -11.79
C LEU A 158 -9.07 1.94 -11.52
N VAL A 159 -8.56 2.01 -10.29
CA VAL A 159 -7.43 1.23 -9.82
C VAL A 159 -7.92 0.24 -8.77
N ALA A 160 -7.75 -1.05 -9.06
CA ALA A 160 -7.97 -2.12 -8.10
C ALA A 160 -6.73 -2.31 -7.22
N ALA A 161 -6.81 -1.85 -5.98
CA ALA A 161 -5.77 -1.93 -4.96
C ALA A 161 -6.31 -2.59 -3.66
N ASP A 162 -7.35 -3.40 -3.78
CA ASP A 162 -8.13 -4.05 -2.71
C ASP A 162 -7.58 -5.43 -2.28
N GLY A 163 -6.31 -5.70 -2.57
CA GLY A 163 -5.56 -6.85 -2.06
C GLY A 163 -5.50 -8.06 -3.01
N THR A 164 -4.92 -9.15 -2.51
CA THR A 164 -4.55 -10.36 -3.30
C THR A 164 -5.72 -11.05 -3.98
N HIS A 165 -6.92 -10.99 -3.39
CA HIS A 165 -8.14 -11.57 -3.95
C HIS A 165 -9.14 -10.47 -4.32
N SER A 166 -8.65 -9.49 -5.09
CA SER A 166 -9.44 -8.34 -5.54
C SER A 166 -10.75 -8.78 -6.19
N ALA A 167 -11.85 -8.52 -5.49
CA ALA A 167 -13.19 -8.74 -6.02
C ALA A 167 -13.44 -7.81 -7.21
N LEU A 168 -12.86 -6.61 -7.14
CA LEU A 168 -12.96 -5.64 -8.21
C LEU A 168 -12.26 -6.08 -9.50
N ALA A 169 -11.03 -6.61 -9.40
CA ALA A 169 -10.29 -7.11 -10.55
C ALA A 169 -11.06 -8.26 -11.22
N THR A 170 -11.59 -9.18 -10.42
CA THR A 170 -12.45 -10.28 -10.88
C THR A 170 -13.70 -9.75 -11.59
N ALA A 171 -14.41 -8.78 -11.01
CA ALA A 171 -15.57 -8.13 -11.62
C ALA A 171 -15.23 -7.39 -12.93
N CYS A 172 -13.98 -6.96 -13.10
CA CYS A 172 -13.47 -6.35 -14.32
C CYS A 172 -12.97 -7.37 -15.36
N GLY A 173 -13.08 -8.67 -15.09
CA GLY A 173 -12.66 -9.75 -15.98
C GLY A 173 -11.15 -10.03 -15.95
N VAL A 174 -10.47 -9.71 -14.85
CA VAL A 174 -9.05 -10.05 -14.66
C VAL A 174 -8.94 -11.42 -14.01
N ASP A 175 -8.34 -12.36 -14.73
CA ASP A 175 -8.04 -13.70 -14.23
C ASP A 175 -6.72 -13.71 -13.45
N TRP A 176 -6.67 -14.53 -12.40
CA TRP A 176 -5.48 -14.73 -11.57
C TRP A 176 -4.87 -16.10 -11.82
N GLN A 177 -3.53 -16.15 -11.83
CA GLN A 177 -2.78 -17.40 -11.83
C GLN A 177 -2.22 -17.65 -10.43
N GLN A 178 -2.30 -18.90 -9.98
CA GLN A 178 -1.83 -19.31 -8.66
C GLN A 178 -1.00 -20.58 -8.77
N GLU A 179 0.16 -20.58 -8.14
CA GLU A 179 1.02 -21.74 -7.97
C GLU A 179 1.31 -21.93 -6.46
N PRO A 180 0.88 -23.04 -5.84
CA PRO A 180 1.14 -23.28 -4.43
C PRO A 180 2.63 -23.47 -4.15
N TYR A 181 3.18 -22.75 -3.16
CA TYR A 181 4.57 -22.93 -2.73
C TYR A 181 4.78 -24.17 -1.86
N GLU A 182 3.71 -24.86 -1.47
CA GLU A 182 3.72 -26.02 -0.55
C GLU A 182 4.43 -25.74 0.79
N GLN A 183 4.49 -24.46 1.18
CA GLN A 183 5.16 -23.96 2.37
C GLN A 183 4.22 -23.07 3.16
N LEU A 184 4.39 -23.06 4.48
CA LEU A 184 3.67 -22.20 5.40
C LEU A 184 4.67 -21.34 6.17
N ALA A 185 4.43 -20.03 6.18
CA ALA A 185 5.15 -19.09 7.04
C ALA A 185 4.28 -18.78 8.26
N VAL A 186 4.84 -18.95 9.46
CA VAL A 186 4.20 -18.58 10.73
C VAL A 186 4.89 -17.35 11.27
N ILE A 187 4.11 -16.33 11.59
CA ILE A 187 4.59 -15.06 12.17
C ILE A 187 3.96 -14.92 13.56
N ALA A 188 4.79 -14.65 14.56
CA ALA A 188 4.36 -14.42 15.93
C ALA A 188 5.28 -13.39 16.60
N ASN A 189 4.67 -12.49 17.38
CA ASN A 189 5.42 -11.63 18.29
C ASN A 189 5.75 -12.44 19.54
N VAL A 190 7.02 -12.48 19.92
CA VAL A 190 7.50 -13.20 21.10
C VAL A 190 7.75 -12.18 22.22
N ALA A 191 7.28 -12.49 23.43
CA ALA A 191 7.43 -11.66 24.63
C ALA A 191 8.79 -11.86 25.30
#